data_AF-A0A2V8SF92-F1
#
_entry.id   AF-A0A2V8SF92-F1
#
_cell.length_a   1.000
_cell.length_b   1.000
_cell.length_c   1.000
_cell.angle_alpha   90.00
_cell.angle_beta   90.00
_cell.angle_gamma   90.00
#
_symmetry.space_group_name_H-M   'P 1'
#
loop_
_entity.id
_entity.type
_entity.pdbx_description
1 polymer ?
#
loop_
_entity_poly.entity_id
_entity_poly.type
_entity_poly.pdbx_seq_one_letter_code
_entity_poly.pdbx_strand_id
1 'polypeptide(L)'
;MFLKRVLMTGALFGLVAVCLFAISNPPVATAAAATPEWAANTTVIEACSCPMFCQCYFNTSPASHSHGAGVAEHFCRANLAHKINKGHYGSTSLDGVKFWVSNDLGGDFSHGKMDWAVLTFD
;
A
#
# COMPACT_ATOMS: atom_id res chain seq x y z
N MET A 1 -29.40 52.70 35.31
CA MET A 1 -30.02 51.34 35.41
C MET A 1 -30.35 50.72 34.05
N PHE A 2 -30.80 51.51 33.06
CA PHE A 2 -31.14 51.03 31.71
C PHE A 2 -29.97 50.40 30.92
N LEU A 3 -28.79 51.02 30.94
CA LEU A 3 -27.63 50.55 30.17
C LEU A 3 -27.11 49.15 30.60
N LYS A 4 -27.15 48.85 31.91
CA LYS A 4 -26.78 47.51 32.44
C LYS A 4 -27.75 46.41 31.99
N ARG A 5 -29.03 46.73 31.82
CA ARG A 5 -30.04 45.77 31.35
C ARG A 5 -29.86 45.45 29.87
N VAL A 6 -29.57 46.45 29.04
CA VAL A 6 -29.29 46.29 27.60
C VAL A 6 -28.03 45.45 27.35
N LEU A 7 -26.95 45.71 28.11
CA LEU A 7 -25.71 44.93 28.05
C LEU A 7 -25.90 43.47 28.50
N MET A 8 -26.68 43.21 29.56
CA MET A 8 -26.97 41.84 30.01
C MET A 8 -27.83 41.07 29.01
N THR A 9 -28.84 41.69 28.41
CA THR A 9 -29.64 41.02 27.35
C THR A 9 -28.84 40.77 26.08
N GLY A 10 -27.97 41.71 25.67
CA GLY A 10 -27.09 41.51 24.51
C GLY A 10 -26.07 40.39 24.73
N ALA A 11 -25.50 40.29 25.93
CA ALA A 11 -24.59 39.21 26.29
C ALA A 11 -25.30 37.84 26.32
N LEU A 12 -26.55 37.79 26.81
CA LEU A 12 -27.34 36.56 26.85
C LEU A 12 -27.71 36.08 25.43
N PHE A 13 -28.12 36.99 24.55
CA PHE A 13 -28.41 36.68 23.14
C PHE A 13 -27.14 36.24 22.38
N GLY A 14 -26.00 36.88 22.65
CA GLY A 14 -24.71 36.46 22.09
C GLY A 14 -24.30 35.05 22.54
N LEU A 15 -24.49 34.72 23.82
CA LEU A 15 -24.16 33.39 24.36
C LEU A 15 -25.05 32.30 23.78
N VAL A 16 -26.36 32.56 23.65
CA VAL A 16 -27.32 31.61 23.06
C VAL A 16 -27.03 31.38 21.58
N ALA A 17 -26.68 32.43 20.83
CA ALA A 17 -26.27 32.29 19.43
C ALA A 17 -25.01 31.43 19.27
N VAL A 18 -23.98 31.65 20.11
CA VAL A 18 -22.74 30.84 20.09
C VAL A 18 -23.01 29.37 20.45
N CYS A 19 -23.90 29.11 21.42
CA CYS A 19 -24.31 27.76 21.77
C CYS A 19 -25.05 27.07 20.62
N LEU A 20 -25.90 27.78 19.87
CA LEU A 20 -26.66 27.21 18.75
C LEU A 20 -25.76 26.85 17.55
N PHE A 21 -24.71 27.63 17.28
CA PHE A 21 -23.75 27.31 16.21
C PHE A 21 -22.76 26.19 16.55
N ALA A 22 -22.52 25.93 17.84
CA ALA A 22 -21.61 24.87 18.28
C ALA A 22 -22.22 23.44 18.20
N ILE A 23 -23.55 23.31 18.07
CA ILE A 23 -24.25 22.02 18.10
C ILE A 23 -24.54 21.48 16.68
N SER A 24 -24.43 22.32 15.64
CA SER A 24 -24.87 22.00 14.28
C SER A 24 -23.88 21.24 13.39
N ASN A 25 -22.71 20.85 13.90
CA ASN A 25 -21.84 19.91 13.18
C ASN A 25 -22.04 18.49 13.73
N PRO A 26 -22.90 17.65 13.11
CA PRO A 26 -22.84 16.23 13.40
C PRO A 26 -21.41 15.76 13.12
N PRO A 27 -20.82 14.92 13.98
CA PRO A 27 -19.55 14.29 13.65
C PRO A 27 -19.75 13.58 12.32
N VAL A 28 -18.99 13.98 11.30
CA VAL A 28 -18.91 13.23 10.05
C VAL A 28 -18.46 11.85 10.49
N ALA A 29 -19.38 10.88 10.45
CA ALA A 29 -19.03 9.49 10.66
C ALA A 29 -18.08 9.13 9.54
N THR A 30 -16.77 9.15 9.85
CA THR A 30 -15.77 8.58 8.97
C THR A 30 -16.20 7.13 8.79
N ALA A 31 -16.68 6.79 7.59
CA ALA A 31 -17.00 5.41 7.27
C ALA A 31 -15.79 4.58 7.68
N ALA A 32 -16.00 3.62 8.60
CA ALA A 32 -14.95 2.69 8.97
C ALA A 32 -14.43 2.10 7.65
N ALA A 33 -13.14 2.29 7.38
CA ALA A 33 -12.53 1.79 6.15
C ALA A 33 -12.92 0.31 6.03
N ALA A 34 -13.60 -0.04 4.93
CA ALA A 34 -13.98 -1.42 4.69
C ALA A 34 -12.73 -2.29 4.79
N THR A 35 -12.81 -3.39 5.54
CA THR A 35 -11.74 -4.37 5.55
C THR A 35 -11.46 -4.78 4.11
N PRO A 36 -10.19 -4.74 3.65
CA PRO A 36 -9.89 -5.05 2.27
C PRO A 36 -10.30 -6.50 1.98
N GLU A 37 -10.79 -6.73 0.76
CA GLU A 37 -11.18 -8.05 0.27
C GLU A 37 -10.06 -9.08 0.44
N TRP A 38 -8.80 -8.62 0.37
CA TRP A 38 -7.63 -9.45 0.61
C TRP A 38 -6.59 -8.71 1.46
N ALA A 39 -5.85 -9.46 2.26
CA ALA A 39 -4.68 -8.97 2.97
C ALA A 39 -3.71 -10.12 3.24
N ALA A 40 -2.40 -9.85 3.19
CA ALA A 40 -1.38 -10.83 3.54
C ALA A 40 -0.17 -10.17 4.21
N ASN A 41 0.24 -10.72 5.34
CA ASN A 41 1.58 -10.59 5.90
C ASN A 41 2.41 -11.77 5.41
N THR A 42 3.50 -11.49 4.68
CA THR A 42 4.26 -12.52 3.96
C THR A 42 5.74 -12.40 4.27
N THR A 43 6.39 -13.53 4.51
CA THR A 43 7.85 -13.64 4.47
C THR A 43 8.26 -14.07 3.05
N VAL A 44 9.20 -13.33 2.46
CA VAL A 44 9.67 -13.58 1.10
C VAL A 44 11.17 -13.83 1.12
N ILE A 45 11.60 -14.89 0.44
CA ILE A 45 13.00 -15.11 0.10
C ILE A 45 13.13 -14.83 -1.40
N GLU A 46 14.00 -13.91 -1.76
CA GLU A 46 14.24 -13.53 -3.15
C GLU A 46 15.65 -13.92 -3.59
N ALA A 47 15.73 -14.54 -4.76
CA ALA A 47 16.97 -14.75 -5.49
C ALA A 47 16.79 -14.24 -6.91
N CYS A 48 17.37 -13.07 -7.20
CA CYS A 48 17.29 -12.41 -8.50
C CYS A 48 18.65 -12.46 -9.22
N SER A 49 18.65 -12.39 -10.54
CA SER A 49 19.86 -12.43 -11.37
C SER A 49 20.81 -11.24 -11.15
N CYS A 50 20.33 -10.12 -10.58
CA CYS A 50 21.08 -8.88 -10.38
C CYS A 50 22.43 -9.10 -9.64
N PRO A 51 23.54 -8.51 -10.11
CA PRO A 51 24.88 -8.72 -9.55
C PRO A 51 25.09 -8.05 -8.18
N MET A 52 24.24 -7.09 -7.84
CA MET A 52 24.19 -6.42 -6.54
C MET A 52 22.72 -6.38 -6.08
N PHE A 53 22.48 -5.97 -4.84
CA PHE A 53 21.13 -5.82 -4.25
C PHE A 53 20.09 -5.33 -5.27
N CYS A 54 18.87 -5.86 -5.21
CA CYS A 54 17.77 -5.61 -6.15
C CYS A 54 17.52 -4.12 -6.37
N GLN A 55 18.21 -3.54 -7.36
CA GLN A 55 18.01 -2.14 -7.75
C GLN A 55 16.62 -1.90 -8.36
N CYS A 56 15.94 -2.97 -8.77
CA CYS A 56 14.57 -2.99 -9.24
C CYS A 56 13.58 -2.36 -8.24
N TYR A 57 13.88 -2.36 -6.95
CA TYR A 57 13.04 -1.70 -5.95
C TYR A 57 12.99 -0.17 -6.10
N PHE A 58 14.01 0.41 -6.73
CA PHE A 58 14.18 1.86 -6.82
C PHE A 58 14.30 2.36 -8.27
N ASN A 59 14.29 1.46 -9.26
CA ASN A 59 14.48 1.76 -10.67
C ASN A 59 13.46 1.04 -11.54
N THR A 60 13.20 1.58 -12.72
CA THR A 60 12.32 0.98 -13.73
C THR A 60 13.02 -0.06 -14.61
N SER A 61 14.30 -0.33 -14.40
CA SER A 61 15.05 -1.33 -15.16
C SER A 61 15.97 -2.11 -14.22
N PRO A 62 16.23 -3.40 -14.50
CA PRO A 62 17.20 -4.18 -13.74
C PRO A 62 18.63 -3.73 -14.01
N ALA A 63 19.55 -4.32 -13.25
CA ALA A 63 20.98 -4.17 -13.51
C ALA A 63 21.33 -4.51 -14.95
N SER A 64 22.32 -3.80 -15.49
CA SER A 64 23.02 -4.29 -16.67
C SER A 64 23.76 -5.58 -16.32
N HIS A 65 23.51 -6.62 -17.09
CA HIS A 65 24.24 -7.88 -17.13
C HIS A 65 25.19 -7.86 -18.34
N SER A 66 26.48 -8.04 -18.09
CA SER A 66 27.47 -8.22 -19.15
C SER A 66 28.10 -9.60 -19.01
N HIS A 67 27.95 -10.42 -20.04
CA HIS A 67 28.67 -11.69 -20.17
C HIS A 67 29.81 -11.53 -21.19
N GLY A 68 30.87 -10.79 -20.80
CA GLY A 68 32.06 -10.60 -21.62
C GLY A 68 31.98 -9.42 -22.59
N ALA A 69 32.63 -9.52 -23.76
CA ALA A 69 32.77 -8.42 -24.73
C ALA A 69 31.48 -8.04 -25.50
N GLY A 70 30.32 -8.56 -25.09
CA GLY A 70 29.02 -8.29 -25.69
C GLY A 70 28.34 -7.01 -25.17
N VAL A 71 27.20 -6.67 -25.78
CA VAL A 71 26.33 -5.57 -25.34
C VAL A 71 25.74 -5.92 -23.97
N ALA A 72 25.71 -4.96 -23.07
CA ALA A 72 25.02 -5.06 -21.79
C ALA A 72 23.53 -5.33 -21.99
N GLU A 73 23.01 -6.41 -21.40
CA GLU A 73 21.58 -6.75 -21.41
C GLU A 73 20.95 -6.41 -20.06
N HIS A 74 19.70 -5.99 -20.06
CA HIS A 74 18.92 -5.78 -18.85
C HIS A 74 17.83 -6.85 -18.77
N PHE A 75 17.90 -7.71 -17.75
CA PHE A 75 16.86 -8.69 -17.44
C PHE A 75 16.78 -8.93 -15.93
N CYS A 76 15.66 -9.43 -15.42
CA CYS A 76 15.55 -9.83 -14.02
C CYS A 76 14.87 -11.19 -13.94
N ARG A 77 15.69 -12.24 -13.96
CA ARG A 77 15.23 -13.60 -13.71
C ARG A 77 15.29 -13.87 -12.23
N ALA A 78 14.16 -14.26 -11.64
CA ALA A 78 14.07 -14.41 -10.20
C ALA A 78 13.32 -15.67 -9.79
N ASN A 79 13.65 -16.12 -8.59
CA ASN A 79 12.92 -17.11 -7.84
C ASN A 79 12.55 -16.51 -6.49
N LEU A 80 11.24 -16.39 -6.25
CA LEU A 80 10.68 -15.77 -5.05
C LEU A 80 9.88 -16.85 -4.32
N ALA A 81 10.35 -17.24 -3.13
CA ALA A 81 9.63 -18.16 -2.26
C ALA A 81 8.85 -17.36 -1.22
N HIS A 82 7.54 -17.55 -1.21
CA HIS A 82 6.62 -16.83 -0.34
C HIS A 82 6.03 -17.76 0.70
N LYS A 83 5.91 -17.25 1.93
CA LYS A 83 5.07 -17.83 2.99
C LYS A 83 4.16 -16.76 3.54
N ILE A 84 2.84 -16.98 3.45
CA ILE A 84 1.86 -16.11 4.10
C ILE A 84 1.84 -16.48 5.59
N ASN A 85 2.28 -15.56 6.44
CA ASN A 85 2.27 -15.75 7.90
C ASN A 85 0.85 -15.59 8.44
N LYS A 86 0.14 -14.56 7.95
CA LYS A 86 -1.26 -14.27 8.24
C LYS A 86 -1.92 -13.62 7.03
N GLY A 87 -3.11 -14.06 6.63
CA GLY A 87 -3.82 -13.42 5.52
C GLY A 87 -5.15 -14.07 5.17
N HIS A 88 -5.92 -13.39 4.33
CA HIS A 88 -7.21 -13.84 3.84
C HIS A 88 -7.52 -13.32 2.43
N TYR A 89 -8.43 -14.02 1.75
CA TYR A 89 -9.20 -13.53 0.61
C TYR A 89 -10.69 -13.80 0.89
N GLY A 90 -11.46 -12.75 1.12
CA GLY A 90 -12.83 -12.84 1.65
C GLY A 90 -12.85 -13.63 2.97
N SER A 91 -13.61 -14.72 3.02
CA SER A 91 -13.67 -15.64 4.16
C SER A 91 -12.60 -16.74 4.13
N THR A 92 -11.83 -16.86 3.05
CA THR A 92 -10.82 -17.90 2.89
C THR A 92 -9.53 -17.49 3.59
N SER A 93 -9.10 -18.26 4.58
CA SER A 93 -7.79 -18.05 5.20
C SER A 93 -6.67 -18.46 4.24
N LEU A 94 -5.61 -17.65 4.22
CA LEU A 94 -4.38 -17.91 3.48
C LEU A 94 -3.21 -18.20 4.44
N ASP A 95 -3.49 -18.35 5.74
CA ASP A 95 -2.47 -18.58 6.76
C ASP A 95 -1.64 -19.82 6.44
N GLY A 96 -0.32 -19.67 6.42
CA GLY A 96 0.62 -20.75 6.19
C GLY A 96 0.80 -21.17 4.74
N VAL A 97 0.02 -20.60 3.79
CA VAL A 97 0.18 -20.88 2.36
C VAL A 97 1.60 -20.57 1.93
N LYS A 98 2.20 -21.52 1.19
CA LYS A 98 3.51 -21.37 0.56
C LYS A 98 3.33 -21.48 -0.94
N PHE A 99 4.00 -20.60 -1.66
CA PHE A 99 4.06 -20.65 -3.11
C PHE A 99 5.39 -20.10 -3.57
N TRP A 100 5.77 -20.52 -4.76
CA TRP A 100 7.00 -20.14 -5.42
C TRP A 100 6.67 -19.43 -6.72
N VAL A 101 7.30 -18.27 -6.94
CA VAL A 101 7.21 -17.53 -8.20
C VAL A 101 8.56 -17.63 -8.90
N SER A 102 8.60 -18.26 -10.06
CA SER A 102 9.73 -18.16 -10.99
C SER A 102 9.34 -17.18 -12.09
N ASN A 103 10.16 -16.19 -12.38
CA ASN A 103 9.79 -15.14 -13.34
C ASN A 103 10.98 -14.54 -14.10
N ASP A 104 10.66 -13.84 -15.18
CA ASP A 104 11.51 -12.82 -15.79
C ASP A 104 10.71 -11.51 -15.89
N LEU A 105 11.19 -10.46 -15.22
CA LEU A 105 10.54 -9.15 -15.28
C LEU A 105 10.84 -8.41 -16.59
N GLY A 106 11.80 -8.88 -17.40
CA GLY A 106 12.24 -8.19 -18.63
C GLY A 106 13.27 -7.08 -18.36
N GLY A 107 13.48 -6.20 -19.34
CA GLY A 107 14.48 -5.12 -19.28
C GLY A 107 13.93 -3.73 -18.90
N ASP A 108 12.61 -3.57 -18.93
CA ASP A 108 11.90 -2.34 -18.56
C ASP A 108 10.62 -2.72 -17.81
N PHE A 109 10.42 -2.13 -16.65
CA PHE A 109 9.26 -2.35 -15.78
C PHE A 109 8.33 -1.13 -15.78
N SER A 110 8.71 -0.02 -16.44
CA SER A 110 7.96 1.24 -16.44
C SER A 110 6.55 1.09 -17.02
N HIS A 111 6.34 0.08 -17.87
CA HIS A 111 5.06 -0.24 -18.49
C HIS A 111 4.21 -1.23 -17.69
N GLY A 112 4.64 -1.67 -16.50
CA GLY A 112 3.86 -2.55 -15.62
C GLY A 112 3.59 -3.93 -16.21
N LYS A 113 4.47 -4.41 -17.09
CA LYS A 113 4.40 -5.75 -17.69
C LYS A 113 5.71 -6.46 -17.46
N MET A 114 5.60 -7.72 -17.08
CA MET A 114 6.71 -8.67 -16.99
C MET A 114 6.69 -9.59 -18.22
N ASP A 115 7.83 -10.18 -18.56
CA ASP A 115 7.94 -11.09 -19.70
C ASP A 115 7.22 -12.42 -19.43
N TRP A 116 7.46 -13.02 -18.25
CA TRP A 116 6.75 -14.23 -17.84
C TRP A 116 6.82 -14.46 -16.32
N ALA A 117 5.84 -15.18 -15.79
CA ALA A 117 5.83 -15.73 -14.43
C ALA A 117 5.21 -17.13 -14.43
N VAL A 118 5.72 -17.99 -13.56
CA VAL A 118 5.18 -19.30 -13.22
C VAL A 118 4.97 -19.34 -11.71
N LEU A 119 3.74 -19.65 -11.29
CA LEU A 119 3.40 -19.87 -9.89
C LEU A 119 3.32 -21.37 -9.62
N THR A 120 4.05 -21.81 -8.62
CA THR A 120 4.02 -23.19 -8.11
C THR A 120 3.53 -23.17 -6.68
N PHE A 121 2.58 -24.05 -6.36
CA PHE A 121 2.04 -24.22 -5.01
C PHE A 121 2.59 -25.51 -4.41
N ASP A 122 2.79 -25.50 -3.09
CA ASP A 122 3.07 -26.70 -2.28
C ASP A 122 1.76 -27.32 -1.77
#